data_AF-A0A9P9IBU0-F1
#
_entry.id   AF-A0A9P9IBU0-F1
#
_cell.length_a   1.000
_cell.length_b   1.000
_cell.length_c   1.000
_cell.angle_alpha   90.00
_cell.angle_beta   90.00
_cell.angle_gamma   90.00
#
_symmetry.space_group_name_H-M   'P 1'
#
loop_
_entity.id
_entity.type
_entity.pdbx_description
1 polymer ?
#
loop_
_entity_poly.entity_id
_entity_poly.type
_entity_poly.pdbx_seq_one_letter_code
_entity_poly.pdbx_strand_id
1 'polypeptide(L)'
;MSCGHTEWTRVSRQDKDRLLVRQSGRLEALVNQLPHPETQTPSLVLTFTCRLLRQQRSTAACSTVHLDLDPHSVASPNPVFLATSFLSRTNATRLPTHGSHRLTPPRRCCSIMSETSISLEPHLARANAHLQMLFPYIDVICFPCSSRQCLALLMRQFACWRSAPWTQDASRPAPELLVILTGHKVSEEEVRRVLEGSSDS
;
A
#
# COMPACT_ATOMS: atom_id res chain seq x y z
N MET A 1 -1.83 -18.57 -20.26
CA MET A 1 -2.46 -18.91 -18.98
C MET A 1 -2.16 -17.80 -17.99
N SER A 2 -3.11 -16.90 -17.71
CA SER A 2 -2.92 -15.84 -16.72
C SER A 2 -3.08 -16.42 -15.32
N CYS A 3 -2.09 -16.21 -14.46
CA CYS A 3 -2.24 -16.52 -13.05
C CYS A 3 -3.34 -15.64 -12.43
N GLY A 4 -4.31 -16.24 -11.74
CA GLY A 4 -5.33 -15.50 -10.98
C GLY A 4 -4.81 -14.81 -9.72
N HIS A 5 -3.50 -14.59 -9.60
CA HIS A 5 -2.92 -13.94 -8.44
C HIS A 5 -2.99 -12.42 -8.58
N THR A 6 -3.37 -11.78 -7.50
CA THR A 6 -3.52 -10.33 -7.43
C THR A 6 -2.33 -9.65 -6.77
N GLU A 7 -1.38 -10.40 -6.19
CA GLU A 7 -0.18 -9.85 -5.58
C GLU A 7 0.64 -9.04 -6.59
N TRP A 8 0.82 -7.75 -6.33
CA TRP A 8 1.60 -6.85 -7.14
C TRP A 8 2.96 -6.56 -6.54
N THR A 9 2.99 -6.14 -5.27
CA THR A 9 4.24 -5.92 -4.55
C THR A 9 4.20 -6.53 -3.17
N ARG A 10 5.35 -7.04 -2.73
CA ARG A 10 5.55 -7.57 -1.41
C ARG A 10 6.84 -7.02 -0.84
N VAL A 11 6.75 -6.48 0.38
CA VAL A 11 7.92 -6.09 1.16
C VAL A 11 8.09 -7.00 2.37
N SER A 12 9.30 -7.52 2.50
CA SER A 12 9.72 -8.42 3.58
C SER A 12 11.07 -7.98 4.12
N ARG A 13 11.46 -8.46 5.30
CA ARG A 13 12.76 -8.13 5.88
C ARG A 13 13.77 -9.20 5.49
N GLN A 14 14.85 -8.78 4.85
CA GLN A 14 15.97 -9.66 4.53
C GLN A 14 16.88 -9.83 5.75
N ASP A 15 17.24 -8.70 6.38
CA ASP A 15 18.06 -8.64 7.60
C ASP A 15 17.67 -7.40 8.45
N LYS A 16 18.30 -7.17 9.61
CA LYS A 16 18.04 -6.04 10.52
C LYS A 16 17.96 -4.70 9.79
N ASP A 17 18.85 -4.50 8.81
CA ASP A 17 19.02 -3.23 8.10
C ASP A 17 18.70 -3.35 6.60
N ARG A 18 17.99 -4.40 6.17
CA ARG A 18 17.65 -4.60 4.75
C ARG A 18 16.20 -5.04 4.53
N LEU A 19 15.54 -4.36 3.61
CA LEU A 19 14.25 -4.77 3.08
C LEU A 19 14.42 -5.46 1.74
N LEU A 20 13.62 -6.49 1.53
CA LEU A 20 13.47 -7.16 0.26
C LEU A 20 12.11 -6.78 -0.34
N VAL A 21 12.17 -6.14 -1.50
CA VAL A 21 11.00 -5.73 -2.27
C VAL A 21 10.88 -6.67 -3.46
N ARG A 22 9.74 -7.32 -3.59
CA ARG A 22 9.42 -8.19 -4.73
C ARG A 22 8.26 -7.57 -5.49
N GLN A 23 8.43 -7.36 -6.78
CA GLN A 23 7.34 -6.94 -7.66
C GLN A 23 7.03 -8.05 -8.65
N SER A 24 5.74 -8.28 -8.88
CA SER A 24 5.25 -9.16 -9.92
C SER A 24 4.96 -8.36 -11.19
N GLY A 25 4.79 -9.06 -12.32
CA GLY A 25 4.28 -8.48 -13.56
C GLY A 25 2.78 -8.18 -13.56
N ARG A 26 2.14 -8.05 -12.40
CA ARG A 26 0.68 -7.88 -12.30
C ARG A 26 0.18 -6.61 -12.96
N LEU A 27 0.85 -5.47 -12.73
CA LEU A 27 0.46 -4.19 -13.34
C LEU A 27 0.55 -4.27 -14.87
N GLU A 28 1.69 -4.74 -15.41
CA GLU A 28 1.88 -4.94 -16.84
C GLU A 28 0.82 -5.88 -17.43
N ALA A 29 0.55 -7.00 -16.76
CA ALA A 29 -0.48 -7.93 -17.19
C ALA A 29 -1.89 -7.31 -17.21
N LEU A 30 -2.21 -6.41 -16.28
CA LEU A 30 -3.50 -5.71 -16.25
C LEU A 30 -3.59 -4.62 -17.32
N VAL A 31 -2.52 -3.85 -17.53
CA VAL A 31 -2.44 -2.85 -18.61
C VAL A 31 -2.61 -3.52 -19.97
N ASN A 32 -1.97 -4.67 -20.19
CA ASN A 32 -2.11 -5.45 -21.43
C ASN A 32 -3.50 -6.09 -21.61
N GLN A 33 -4.37 -6.05 -20.59
CA GLN A 33 -5.77 -6.50 -20.68
C GLN A 33 -6.74 -5.36 -20.97
N LEU A 34 -6.28 -4.11 -20.96
CA LEU A 34 -7.11 -2.97 -21.31
C LEU A 34 -7.49 -3.00 -22.80
N PRO A 35 -8.70 -2.56 -23.17
CA PRO A 35 -9.13 -2.56 -24.57
C PRO A 35 -8.34 -1.58 -25.44
N HIS A 36 -7.92 -0.44 -24.86
CA HIS A 36 -7.24 0.63 -25.57
C HIS A 36 -6.09 1.24 -24.71
N PRO A 37 -5.04 0.46 -24.39
CA PRO A 37 -4.00 0.89 -23.44
C PRO A 37 -3.25 2.16 -23.88
N GLU A 38 -3.20 2.45 -25.18
CA GLU A 38 -2.52 3.64 -25.73
C GLU A 38 -3.32 4.93 -25.57
N THR A 39 -4.64 4.85 -25.39
CA THR A 39 -5.53 6.02 -25.31
C THR A 39 -6.18 6.18 -23.94
N GLN A 40 -6.13 5.13 -23.11
CA GLN A 40 -6.66 5.14 -21.76
C GLN A 40 -5.65 5.74 -20.78
N THR A 41 -6.13 6.56 -19.85
CA THR A 41 -5.35 7.18 -18.78
C THR A 41 -5.78 6.57 -17.45
N PRO A 42 -5.19 5.42 -17.04
CA PRO A 42 -5.63 4.72 -15.85
C PRO A 42 -5.26 5.49 -14.58
N SER A 43 -6.10 5.38 -13.56
CA SER A 43 -5.84 5.89 -12.21
C SER A 43 -5.61 4.74 -11.23
N LEU A 44 -4.71 4.93 -10.26
CA LEU A 44 -4.40 3.98 -9.20
C LEU A 44 -4.96 4.46 -7.85
N VAL A 45 -5.88 3.68 -7.30
CA VAL A 45 -6.46 3.90 -5.98
C VAL A 45 -5.88 2.90 -5.00
N LEU A 46 -5.15 3.37 -3.99
CA LEU A 46 -4.66 2.53 -2.89
C LEU A 46 -5.64 2.54 -1.72
N THR A 47 -6.28 1.40 -1.46
CA THR A 47 -7.16 1.21 -0.33
C THR A 47 -6.47 0.46 0.81
N PHE A 48 -6.47 1.07 2.00
CA PHE A 48 -5.99 0.42 3.22
C PHE A 48 -7.14 -0.20 4.00
N THR A 49 -7.08 -1.50 4.22
CA THR A 49 -8.08 -2.17 5.06
C THR A 49 -7.58 -2.30 6.50
N CYS A 50 -8.33 -1.70 7.42
CA CYS A 50 -8.07 -1.76 8.87
C CYS A 50 -8.68 -3.05 9.45
N ARG A 51 -7.95 -4.18 9.42
CA ARG A 51 -8.41 -5.43 10.05
C ARG A 51 -8.17 -5.39 11.57
N LEU A 52 -8.83 -4.49 12.30
CA LEU A 52 -8.76 -4.49 13.77
C LEU A 52 -9.46 -5.70 14.41
N LEU A 53 -10.36 -6.37 13.68
CA LEU A 53 -11.27 -7.37 14.26
C LEU A 53 -11.09 -8.81 13.74
N ARG A 54 -10.35 -9.04 12.66
CA ARG A 54 -10.06 -10.42 12.21
C ARG A 54 -8.70 -10.85 12.72
N GLN A 55 -8.74 -11.55 13.84
CA GLN A 55 -7.72 -12.40 14.48
C GLN A 55 -7.18 -13.50 13.54
N GLN A 56 -6.99 -13.23 12.24
CA GLN A 56 -6.24 -14.16 11.42
C GLN A 56 -4.80 -14.16 11.92
N ARG A 57 -4.41 -15.31 12.45
CA ARG A 57 -3.06 -15.73 12.84
C ARG A 57 -2.08 -15.72 11.66
N SER A 58 -2.09 -14.68 10.82
CA SER A 58 -1.07 -14.49 9.80
C SER A 58 0.19 -14.03 10.51
N THR A 59 1.06 -14.98 10.77
CA THR A 59 2.35 -14.85 11.46
C THR A 59 3.39 -14.06 10.66
N ALA A 60 3.06 -13.58 9.47
CA ALA A 60 3.95 -12.79 8.64
C ALA A 60 3.42 -11.35 8.56
N ALA A 61 4.10 -10.44 9.26
CA ALA A 61 3.97 -8.99 9.08
C ALA A 61 4.52 -8.57 7.70
N CYS A 62 4.02 -9.16 6.63
CA CYS A 62 4.44 -8.87 5.27
C CYS A 62 3.45 -7.86 4.68
N SER A 63 3.90 -6.65 4.39
CA SER A 63 3.09 -5.67 3.67
C SER A 63 3.02 -6.09 2.21
N THR A 64 1.99 -6.85 1.88
CA THR A 64 1.67 -7.27 0.52
C THR A 64 0.59 -6.34 -0.01
N VAL A 65 0.77 -5.84 -1.22
CA VAL A 65 -0.22 -5.06 -1.95
C VAL A 65 -0.74 -5.90 -3.08
N HIS A 66 -2.06 -6.03 -3.11
CA HIS A 66 -2.78 -6.69 -4.19
C HIS A 66 -3.27 -5.63 -5.17
N LEU A 67 -3.25 -5.93 -6.46
CA LEU A 67 -3.68 -5.03 -7.52
C LEU A 67 -4.71 -5.73 -8.38
N ASP A 68 -5.86 -5.10 -8.50
CA ASP A 68 -6.95 -5.51 -9.36
C ASP A 68 -7.38 -4.35 -10.26
N LEU A 69 -8.10 -4.67 -11.33
CA LEU A 69 -8.72 -3.70 -12.22
C LEU A 69 -10.22 -3.68 -11.90
N ASP A 70 -10.79 -2.50 -11.65
CA ASP A 70 -12.23 -2.38 -11.44
C ASP A 70 -12.97 -2.78 -12.72
N PRO A 71 -13.77 -3.86 -12.69
CA PRO A 71 -14.42 -4.41 -13.89
C PRO A 71 -15.37 -3.41 -14.56
N HIS A 72 -15.92 -2.45 -13.81
CA HIS A 72 -16.84 -1.45 -14.34
C HIS A 72 -16.12 -0.31 -15.05
N SER A 73 -14.85 -0.08 -14.74
CA SER A 73 -14.02 0.97 -15.36
C SER A 73 -13.21 0.49 -16.57
N VAL A 74 -13.16 -0.81 -16.88
CA VAL A 74 -12.23 -1.38 -17.91
C VAL A 74 -12.35 -0.69 -19.27
N ALA A 75 -13.58 -0.40 -19.70
CA ALA A 75 -13.86 0.26 -20.98
C ALA A 75 -13.91 1.80 -20.90
N SER A 76 -13.73 2.36 -19.70
CA SER A 76 -13.68 3.81 -19.48
C SER A 76 -12.42 4.40 -20.11
N PRO A 77 -12.43 5.66 -20.58
CA PRO A 77 -11.20 6.39 -20.88
C PRO A 77 -10.22 6.44 -19.69
N ASN A 78 -10.75 6.36 -18.47
CA ASN A 78 -9.97 6.32 -17.22
C ASN A 78 -10.26 5.02 -16.45
N PRO A 79 -9.60 3.90 -16.77
CA PRO A 79 -9.71 2.68 -15.99
C PRO A 79 -9.16 2.88 -14.57
N VAL A 80 -9.75 2.21 -13.60
CA VAL A 80 -9.36 2.33 -12.19
C VAL A 80 -8.68 1.05 -11.74
N PHE A 81 -7.41 1.15 -11.42
CA PHE A 81 -6.67 0.12 -10.72
C PHE A 81 -6.89 0.24 -9.21
N LEU A 82 -7.29 -0.85 -8.59
CA LEU A 82 -7.53 -0.96 -7.16
C LEU A 82 -6.36 -1.68 -6.51
N ALA A 83 -5.46 -0.92 -5.89
CA ALA A 83 -4.45 -1.46 -5.00
C ALA A 83 -5.05 -1.66 -3.60
N THR A 84 -4.90 -2.83 -3.00
CA THR A 84 -5.35 -3.09 -1.63
C THR A 84 -4.18 -3.52 -0.75
N SER A 85 -4.07 -2.88 0.40
CA SER A 85 -3.06 -3.18 1.41
C SER A 85 -3.70 -3.33 2.79
N PHE A 86 -3.00 -4.03 3.68
CA PHE A 86 -3.41 -4.21 5.06
C PHE A 86 -2.53 -3.37 5.96
N LEU A 87 -3.14 -2.55 6.80
CA LEU A 87 -2.41 -1.85 7.84
C LEU A 87 -2.20 -2.79 9.01
N SER A 88 -0.95 -3.16 9.25
CA SER A 88 -0.59 -3.90 10.45
C SER A 88 -0.36 -2.93 11.61
N ARG A 89 -0.92 -3.26 12.77
CA ARG A 89 -0.64 -2.60 14.05
C ARG A 89 0.81 -2.81 14.51
N THR A 90 1.45 -3.89 14.08
CA THR A 90 2.79 -4.21 14.52
C THR A 90 3.74 -3.16 13.96
N ASN A 91 4.41 -2.43 14.85
CA ASN A 91 5.58 -1.62 14.51
C ASN A 91 6.40 -2.38 13.46
N ALA A 92 6.82 -1.70 12.38
CA ALA A 92 7.57 -2.27 11.25
C ALA A 92 8.86 -3.03 11.64
N THR A 93 9.20 -3.04 12.93
CA THR A 93 10.29 -3.80 13.54
C THR A 93 10.10 -5.32 13.52
N ARG A 94 8.89 -5.85 13.30
CA ARG A 94 8.65 -7.31 13.23
C ARG A 94 8.22 -7.80 11.85
N LEU A 95 8.71 -7.17 10.79
CA LEU A 95 8.71 -7.83 9.48
C LEU A 95 9.35 -9.22 9.65
N PRO A 96 8.76 -10.29 9.09
CA PRO A 96 9.32 -11.63 9.22
C PRO A 96 10.74 -11.61 8.63
N THR A 97 11.73 -11.87 9.48
CA THR A 97 13.09 -12.19 9.05
C THR A 97 13.01 -13.49 8.27
N HIS A 98 13.81 -13.61 7.20
CA HIS A 98 13.87 -14.79 6.34
C HIS A 98 14.41 -16.08 7.03
N GLY A 99 14.29 -16.19 8.36
CA GLY A 99 14.85 -17.25 9.20
C GLY A 99 13.91 -18.45 9.43
N SER A 100 14.39 -19.61 8.96
CA SER A 100 14.11 -21.01 9.34
C SER A 100 12.77 -21.67 9.01
N HIS A 101 11.65 -20.97 8.85
CA HIS A 101 10.49 -21.63 8.25
C HIS A 101 10.66 -21.61 6.74
N ARG A 102 10.83 -22.80 6.15
CA ARG A 102 10.61 -23.04 4.72
C ARG A 102 9.21 -22.54 4.38
N LEU A 103 9.08 -21.24 4.15
CA LEU A 103 8.01 -20.69 3.35
C LEU A 103 8.11 -21.51 2.06
N THR A 104 7.16 -22.42 1.87
CA THR A 104 6.96 -23.06 0.57
C THR A 104 7.20 -21.98 -0.47
N PRO A 105 8.16 -22.16 -1.40
CA PRO A 105 8.48 -21.12 -2.36
C PRO A 105 7.16 -20.64 -2.92
N PRO A 106 6.86 -19.33 -2.89
CA PRO A 106 5.58 -18.83 -3.37
C PRO A 106 5.37 -19.48 -4.72
N ARG A 107 4.29 -20.25 -4.86
CA ARG A 107 4.00 -21.00 -6.08
C ARG A 107 4.28 -20.04 -7.22
N ARG A 108 5.28 -20.34 -8.07
CA ARG A 108 5.86 -19.50 -9.13
C ARG A 108 4.82 -19.19 -10.20
N CYS A 109 3.74 -18.55 -9.81
CA CYS A 109 2.56 -18.47 -10.62
C CYS A 109 2.49 -17.12 -11.32
N CYS A 110 3.20 -16.11 -10.83
CA CYS A 110 3.60 -14.98 -11.66
C CYS A 110 5.09 -14.81 -11.42
N SER A 111 5.91 -14.77 -12.47
CA SER A 111 7.35 -14.54 -12.37
C SER A 111 7.53 -13.26 -11.54
N ILE A 112 8.22 -13.36 -10.40
CA ILE A 112 8.78 -12.18 -9.76
C ILE A 112 9.59 -11.50 -10.86
N MET A 113 9.15 -10.32 -11.29
CA MET A 113 9.81 -9.61 -12.38
C MET A 113 11.01 -8.86 -11.85
N SER A 114 10.93 -8.39 -10.61
CA SER A 114 12.04 -7.72 -9.94
C SER A 114 12.09 -8.11 -8.47
N GLU A 115 13.32 -8.27 -7.99
CA GLU A 115 13.64 -8.39 -6.57
C GLU A 115 14.72 -7.36 -6.26
N THR A 116 14.41 -6.41 -5.39
CA THR A 116 15.32 -5.31 -5.03
C THR A 116 15.55 -5.32 -3.54
N SER A 117 16.82 -5.30 -3.13
CA SER A 117 17.19 -5.13 -1.73
C SER A 117 17.46 -3.66 -1.45
N ILE A 118 16.78 -3.10 -0.46
CA ILE A 118 16.90 -1.70 -0.06
C ILE A 118 17.54 -1.64 1.32
N SER A 119 18.61 -0.86 1.46
CA SER A 119 19.22 -0.58 2.76
C SER A 119 18.29 0.29 3.58
N LEU A 120 17.97 -0.16 4.80
CA LEU A 120 17.19 0.61 5.74
C LEU A 120 18.09 1.66 6.37
N GLU A 121 17.91 2.91 5.96
CA GLU A 121 18.24 4.01 6.84
C GLU A 121 17.43 3.87 8.16
N PRO A 122 17.99 4.21 9.33
CA PRO A 122 17.32 4.07 10.64
C PRO A 122 15.97 4.81 10.74
N HIS A 123 15.76 5.80 9.88
CA HIS A 123 14.52 6.57 9.76
C HIS A 123 13.49 5.87 8.85
N LEU A 124 13.93 5.23 7.75
CA LEU A 124 13.07 4.41 6.85
C LEU A 124 12.65 3.07 7.49
N ALA A 125 13.47 2.53 8.40
CA ALA A 125 13.23 1.27 9.11
C ALA A 125 11.96 1.24 9.96
N ARG A 126 11.44 2.41 10.33
CA ARG A 126 10.36 2.53 11.31
C ARG A 126 8.96 2.57 10.71
N ALA A 127 8.79 2.89 9.42
CA ALA A 127 7.46 2.92 8.81
C ALA A 127 7.52 2.89 7.26
N ASN A 128 6.87 1.88 6.68
CA ASN A 128 6.19 1.98 5.38
C ASN A 128 7.03 2.19 4.12
N ALA A 129 8.27 1.72 4.05
CA ALA A 129 9.05 1.73 2.80
C ALA A 129 8.26 1.25 1.57
N HIS A 130 7.31 0.31 1.74
CA HIS A 130 6.41 -0.12 0.67
C HIS A 130 5.49 1.00 0.13
N LEU A 131 4.96 1.85 1.00
CA LEU A 131 4.08 2.97 0.61
C LEU A 131 4.86 4.09 -0.02
N GLN A 132 6.07 4.30 0.47
CA GLN A 132 7.02 5.25 -0.08
C GLN A 132 7.35 4.94 -1.55
N MET A 133 7.51 3.66 -1.88
CA MET A 133 7.74 3.22 -3.27
C MET A 133 6.48 3.32 -4.15
N LEU A 134 5.29 3.14 -3.57
CA LEU A 134 4.04 3.20 -4.34
C LEU A 134 3.55 4.62 -4.55
N PHE A 135 3.92 5.54 -3.67
CA PHE A 135 3.42 6.92 -3.64
C PHE A 135 3.49 7.64 -4.99
N PRO A 136 4.58 7.55 -5.78
CA PRO A 136 4.66 8.24 -7.07
C PRO A 136 3.65 7.77 -8.12
N TYR A 137 2.98 6.64 -7.88
CA TYR A 137 2.07 6.00 -8.82
C TYR A 137 0.62 6.08 -8.36
N ILE A 138 0.37 6.54 -7.14
CA ILE A 138 -0.98 6.55 -6.55
C ILE A 138 -1.60 7.92 -6.81
N ASP A 139 -2.81 7.91 -7.36
CA ASP A 139 -3.61 9.12 -7.53
C ASP A 139 -4.48 9.38 -6.28
N VAL A 140 -5.02 8.30 -5.69
CA VAL A 140 -5.92 8.39 -4.53
C VAL A 140 -5.55 7.36 -3.47
N ILE A 141 -5.43 7.80 -2.22
CA ILE A 141 -5.31 6.96 -1.05
C ILE A 141 -6.67 6.89 -0.35
N CYS A 142 -7.29 5.71 -0.36
CA CYS A 142 -8.56 5.45 0.28
C CYS A 142 -8.37 4.75 1.64
N PHE A 143 -9.07 5.24 2.66
CA PHE A 143 -9.05 4.65 4.00
C PHE A 143 -10.46 4.56 4.60
N PRO A 144 -11.02 3.34 4.73
CA PRO A 144 -12.21 3.10 5.53
C PRO A 144 -11.89 3.21 7.03
N CYS A 145 -12.40 4.26 7.66
CA CYS A 145 -12.26 4.53 9.08
C CYS A 145 -13.53 4.15 9.84
N SER A 146 -13.46 3.10 10.66
CA SER A 146 -14.57 2.67 11.52
C SER A 146 -14.39 2.98 13.00
N SER A 147 -13.21 3.50 13.38
CA SER A 147 -12.88 3.80 14.78
C SER A 147 -11.76 4.83 14.89
N ARG A 148 -11.71 5.53 16.04
CA ARG A 148 -10.60 6.44 16.41
C ARG A 148 -9.23 5.78 16.34
N GLN A 149 -9.15 4.48 16.64
CA GLN A 149 -7.90 3.73 16.56
C GLN A 149 -7.44 3.54 15.10
N CYS A 150 -8.37 3.31 14.18
CA CYS A 150 -8.05 3.29 12.75
C CYS A 150 -7.58 4.68 12.29
N LEU A 151 -8.27 5.76 12.69
CA LEU A 151 -7.84 7.13 12.39
C LEU A 151 -6.42 7.42 12.91
N ALA A 152 -6.13 7.10 14.17
CA ALA A 152 -4.80 7.31 14.74
C ALA A 152 -3.70 6.52 14.00
N LEU A 153 -4.00 5.30 13.55
CA LEU A 153 -3.09 4.52 12.72
C LEU A 153 -2.86 5.17 11.35
N LEU A 154 -3.93 5.60 10.67
CA LEU A 154 -3.82 6.32 9.40
C LEU A 154 -2.92 7.55 9.55
N MET A 155 -3.13 8.32 10.61
CA MET A 155 -2.42 9.57 10.85
C MET A 155 -0.94 9.36 11.12
N ARG A 156 -0.60 8.35 11.93
CA ARG A 156 0.79 7.96 12.13
C ARG A 156 1.45 7.57 10.80
N GLN A 157 0.72 6.87 9.94
CA GLN A 157 1.22 6.45 8.64
C GLN A 157 1.43 7.67 7.71
N PHE A 158 0.43 8.55 7.65
CA PHE A 158 0.45 9.76 6.84
C PHE A 158 1.53 10.75 7.28
N ALA A 159 1.73 10.93 8.58
CA ALA A 159 2.82 11.75 9.13
C ALA A 159 4.20 11.22 8.68
N CYS A 160 4.40 9.90 8.74
CA CYS A 160 5.62 9.28 8.21
C CYS A 160 5.78 9.44 6.68
N TRP A 161 4.68 9.59 5.93
CA TRP A 161 4.74 9.83 4.49
C TRP A 161 5.10 11.28 4.18
N ARG A 162 4.47 12.26 4.83
CA ARG A 162 4.76 13.69 4.65
C ARG A 162 6.19 14.07 5.02
N SER A 163 6.80 13.36 5.97
CA SER A 163 8.18 13.58 6.37
C SER A 163 9.21 12.99 5.38
N ALA A 164 8.78 12.37 4.29
CA ALA A 164 9.68 11.64 3.42
C ALA A 164 10.31 12.52 2.32
N PRO A 165 11.58 12.30 1.92
CA PRO A 165 12.30 13.24 1.06
C PRO A 165 11.65 13.52 -0.30
N TRP A 166 11.01 12.52 -0.93
CA TRP A 166 10.40 12.68 -2.26
C TRP A 166 9.06 13.40 -2.25
N THR A 167 8.42 13.64 -1.10
CA THR A 167 7.22 14.51 -1.06
C THR A 167 7.56 15.99 -1.19
N GLN A 168 8.86 16.34 -1.25
CA GLN A 168 9.32 17.71 -1.49
C GLN A 168 9.51 18.04 -2.98
N ASP A 169 9.37 17.04 -3.87
CA ASP A 169 9.44 17.28 -5.31
C ASP A 169 8.11 17.83 -5.81
N ALA A 170 8.04 19.16 -5.98
CA ALA A 170 6.86 19.88 -6.43
C ALA A 170 6.40 19.50 -7.85
N SER A 171 7.22 18.75 -8.60
CA SER A 171 6.88 18.30 -9.96
C SER A 171 5.83 17.19 -10.01
N ARG A 172 5.55 16.53 -8.88
CA ARG A 172 4.55 15.46 -8.80
C ARG A 172 3.38 15.88 -7.90
N PRO A 173 2.13 15.85 -8.40
CA PRO A 173 0.98 16.08 -7.55
C PRO A 173 0.94 15.02 -6.45
N ALA A 174 0.67 15.44 -5.22
CA ALA A 174 0.46 14.50 -4.12
C ALA A 174 -0.85 13.74 -4.35
N PRO A 175 -0.93 12.45 -3.97
CA PRO A 175 -2.17 11.69 -4.00
C PRO A 175 -3.24 12.37 -3.15
N GLU A 176 -4.47 12.31 -3.62
CA GLU A 176 -5.64 12.73 -2.86
C GLU A 176 -5.92 11.75 -1.73
N LEU A 177 -6.25 12.26 -0.53
CA LEU A 177 -6.60 11.43 0.62
C LEU A 177 -8.12 11.37 0.77
N LEU A 178 -8.70 10.19 0.56
CA LEU A 178 -10.11 9.91 0.77
C LEU A 178 -10.31 9.09 2.05
N VAL A 179 -10.91 9.71 3.08
CA VAL A 179 -11.27 9.03 4.33
C VAL A 179 -12.76 8.66 4.30
N ILE A 180 -13.06 7.36 4.22
CA ILE A 180 -14.43 6.85 4.22
C ILE A 180 -14.85 6.54 5.65
N LEU A 181 -15.74 7.35 6.23
CA LEU A 181 -16.26 7.12 7.57
C LEU A 181 -17.29 5.98 7.54
N THR A 182 -16.96 4.86 8.19
CA THR A 182 -17.80 3.67 8.26
C THR A 182 -18.34 3.51 9.69
N GLY A 183 -19.50 4.12 9.95
CA GLY A 183 -20.20 4.08 11.24
C GLY A 183 -20.14 5.39 12.04
N HIS A 184 -20.87 5.45 13.16
CA HIS A 184 -21.11 6.69 13.92
C HIS A 184 -20.03 7.07 14.95
N LYS A 185 -18.90 6.35 15.00
CA LYS A 185 -17.90 6.50 16.08
C LYS A 185 -16.82 7.55 15.82
N VAL A 186 -16.75 8.09 14.60
CA VAL A 186 -15.80 9.11 14.20
C VAL A 186 -16.58 10.16 13.40
N SER A 187 -16.56 11.41 13.86
CA SER A 187 -17.16 12.53 13.13
C SER A 187 -16.18 13.13 12.14
N GLU A 188 -16.71 13.78 11.09
CA GLU A 188 -15.91 14.56 10.14
C GLU A 188 -15.02 15.59 10.85
N GLU A 189 -15.56 16.26 11.87
CA GLU A 189 -14.83 17.26 12.66
C GLU A 189 -13.67 16.66 13.47
N GLU A 190 -13.77 15.38 13.85
CA GLU A 190 -12.65 14.68 14.48
C GLU A 190 -11.56 14.36 13.45
N VAL A 191 -11.94 13.97 12.22
CA VAL A 191 -10.98 13.74 11.13
C VAL A 191 -10.27 15.04 10.75
N ARG A 192 -11.03 16.13 10.57
CA ARG A 192 -10.49 17.46 10.21
C ARG A 192 -9.48 17.94 11.24
N ARG A 193 -9.85 17.99 12.53
CA ARG A 193 -8.94 18.43 13.60
C ARG A 193 -7.65 17.64 13.66
N VAL A 194 -7.72 16.34 13.38
CA VAL A 194 -6.56 15.46 13.42
C VAL A 194 -5.65 15.67 12.19
N LEU A 195 -6.24 15.90 11.01
CA LEU A 195 -5.48 16.23 9.78
C LEU A 195 -4.82 17.62 9.86
N GLU A 196 -5.51 18.61 10.40
CA GLU A 196 -5.04 20.00 10.51
C GLU A 196 -4.03 20.17 11.65
N GLY A 197 -4.30 19.60 12.83
CA GLY A 197 -3.44 19.67 14.01
C GLY A 197 -2.09 18.95 13.88
N SER A 198 -1.85 18.27 12.76
CA SER A 198 -0.53 17.69 12.42
C SER A 198 0.39 18.69 11.70
N SER A 199 -0.03 19.95 11.52
CA SER A 199 0.74 20.97 10.78
C SER A 199 1.58 21.91 11.66
N ASP A 200 1.38 21.89 12.99
CA ASP A 200 2.03 22.81 13.94
C ASP A 200 3.11 22.13 14.83
N SER A 201 3.76 21.06 14.36
CA SER A 201 4.78 20.32 15.13
C SER A 201 6.07 20.09 14.35
#